data_AF-A0A7S2ELC1-F1
#
_entry.id   AF-A0A7S2ELC1-F1
#
_cell.length_a   1.000
_cell.length_b   1.000
_cell.length_c   1.000
_cell.angle_alpha   90.00
_cell.angle_beta   90.00
_cell.angle_gamma   90.00
#
_symmetry.space_group_name_H-M   'P 1'
#
loop_
_entity.id
_entity.type
_entity.pdbx_description
1 polymer ?
#
loop_
_entity_poly.entity_id
_entity_poly.type
_entity_poly.pdbx_seq_one_letter_code
_entity_poly.pdbx_strand_id
1 'polypeptide(L)'
;TAIGREISSLLCAREPKIVSAPELLDRWVGGSEKLVRSLFADAEAELLACGGDATKSALHVIVIDEIDAVFRKRSASSDSGQVTRASAVNQILSKLDGVDSTPNILVIGMTNRKDLLDEALLRPGV
;
A
#
# COMPACT_ATOMS: atom_id res chain seq x y z
N THR A 1 -9.37 -2.82 11.46
CA THR A 1 -10.58 -2.51 10.63
C THR A 1 -11.40 -1.33 11.16
N ALA A 2 -11.67 -1.18 12.46
CA ALA A 2 -12.43 -0.03 12.99
C ALA A 2 -11.70 1.33 12.85
N ILE A 3 -10.43 1.40 13.23
CA ILE A 3 -9.62 2.63 13.22
C ILE A 3 -9.47 3.21 11.80
N GLY A 4 -9.24 2.38 10.79
CA GLY A 4 -9.12 2.84 9.40
C GLY A 4 -10.39 3.49 8.84
N ARG A 5 -11.57 3.02 9.27
CA ARG A 5 -12.86 3.62 8.91
C ARG A 5 -13.11 4.94 9.63
N GLU A 6 -12.71 5.03 10.89
CA GLU A 6 -12.86 6.24 11.69
C GLU A 6 -11.95 7.38 11.20
N ILE A 7 -10.69 7.07 10.88
CA ILE A 7 -9.75 8.04 10.28
C ILE A 7 -10.24 8.52 8.91
N SER A 8 -10.74 7.60 8.07
CA SER A 8 -11.33 7.96 6.78
C SER A 8 -12.54 8.91 6.95
N SER A 9 -13.43 8.61 7.89
CA SER A 9 -14.59 9.48 8.20
C SER A 9 -14.17 10.86 8.73
N LEU A 10 -13.10 10.94 9.52
CA LEU A 10 -12.59 12.19 10.08
C LEU A 10 -11.90 13.06 9.03
N LEU A 11 -11.27 12.45 8.02
CA LEU A 11 -10.56 13.14 6.95
C LEU A 11 -11.43 13.42 5.72
N CYS A 12 -12.76 13.20 5.80
CA CYS A 12 -13.67 13.27 4.65
C CYS A 12 -13.18 12.44 3.45
N ALA A 13 -12.49 11.33 3.74
CA ALA A 13 -11.90 10.47 2.73
C ALA A 13 -12.97 9.56 2.10
N ARG A 14 -12.63 9.01 0.93
CA ARG A 14 -13.39 7.90 0.32
C ARG A 14 -13.37 6.68 1.25
N GLU A 15 -14.34 5.79 1.01
CA GLU A 15 -14.46 4.55 1.77
C GLU A 15 -13.13 3.76 1.69
N PRO A 16 -12.55 3.36 2.84
CA PRO A 16 -11.21 2.81 2.87
C PRO A 16 -11.17 1.43 2.24
N LYS A 17 -10.21 1.21 1.35
CA LYS A 17 -9.94 -0.11 0.77
C LYS A 17 -9.10 -0.91 1.77
N ILE A 18 -9.63 -2.03 2.26
CA ILE A 18 -8.93 -2.90 3.20
C ILE A 18 -8.49 -4.16 2.46
N VAL A 19 -7.20 -4.48 2.56
CA VAL A 19 -6.57 -5.62 1.88
C VAL A 19 -5.60 -6.29 2.83
N SER A 20 -5.52 -7.62 2.79
CA SER A 20 -4.52 -8.36 3.56
C SER A 20 -3.22 -8.51 2.77
N ALA A 21 -2.08 -8.25 3.40
CA ALA A 21 -0.77 -8.34 2.75
C ALA A 21 -0.45 -9.74 2.15
N PRO A 22 -0.80 -10.87 2.78
CA PRO A 22 -0.73 -12.19 2.14
C PRO A 22 -1.55 -12.31 0.84
N GLU A 23 -2.72 -11.67 0.74
CA GLU A 23 -3.55 -11.72 -0.48
C GLU A 23 -2.87 -11.01 -1.66
N LEU A 24 -2.03 -10.00 -1.37
CA LEU A 24 -1.18 -9.37 -2.37
C LEU A 24 -0.06 -10.30 -2.87
N LEU A 25 0.28 -11.36 -2.13
CA LEU A 25 1.36 -12.29 -2.46
C LEU A 25 0.87 -13.61 -3.10
N ASP A 26 -0.31 -14.11 -2.70
CA ASP A 26 -0.70 -15.51 -2.93
C ASP A 26 -1.23 -15.82 -4.35
N ARG A 27 -1.71 -14.81 -5.10
CA ARG A 27 -2.24 -15.05 -6.46
C ARG A 27 -1.16 -14.80 -7.51
N TRP A 28 -0.44 -15.88 -7.88
CA TRP A 28 0.31 -16.07 -9.14
C TRP A 28 0.93 -14.78 -9.69
N VAL A 29 2.23 -14.56 -9.55
CA VAL A 29 3.12 -13.45 -10.04
C VAL A 29 2.56 -12.34 -10.98
N GLY A 30 1.59 -12.59 -11.88
CA GLY A 30 0.84 -11.58 -12.65
C GLY A 30 -0.56 -11.16 -12.13
N GLY A 31 -1.13 -11.83 -11.13
CA GLY A 31 -2.41 -11.50 -10.49
C GLY A 31 -2.27 -10.50 -9.34
N SER A 32 -1.18 -10.62 -8.58
CA SER A 32 -0.77 -9.66 -7.54
C SER A 32 -0.60 -8.25 -8.11
N GLU A 33 0.04 -8.13 -9.28
CA GLU A 33 0.29 -6.85 -9.94
C GLU A 33 -1.01 -6.11 -10.29
N LYS A 34 -1.99 -6.84 -10.84
CA LYS A 34 -3.31 -6.30 -11.18
C LYS A 34 -4.06 -5.86 -9.94
N LEU A 35 -3.96 -6.62 -8.85
CA LEU A 35 -4.61 -6.29 -7.59
C LEU A 35 -4.03 -5.00 -7.00
N VAL A 36 -2.71 -4.89 -6.91
CA VAL A 36 -2.03 -3.66 -6.47
C VAL A 36 -2.48 -2.50 -7.36
N ARG A 37 -2.39 -2.63 -8.69
CA ARG A 37 -2.82 -1.56 -9.60
C ARG A 37 -4.29 -1.15 -9.40
N SER A 38 -5.19 -2.10 -9.16
CA SER A 38 -6.61 -1.80 -8.91
C SER A 38 -6.86 -1.04 -7.60
N LEU A 39 -5.99 -1.18 -6.59
CA LEU A 39 -6.09 -0.41 -5.35
C LEU A 39 -5.85 1.08 -5.60
N PHE A 40 -4.84 1.40 -6.42
CA PHE A 40 -4.44 2.78 -6.74
C PHE A 40 -5.22 3.40 -7.92
N ALA A 41 -5.81 2.58 -8.79
CA ALA A 41 -6.45 3.04 -10.03
C ALA A 41 -7.55 4.10 -9.81
N ASP A 42 -8.39 3.94 -8.79
CA ASP A 42 -9.47 4.90 -8.53
C ASP A 42 -8.92 6.27 -8.07
N ALA A 43 -7.87 6.24 -7.24
CA ALA A 43 -7.22 7.46 -6.76
C ALA A 43 -6.46 8.18 -7.88
N GLU A 44 -5.76 7.43 -8.74
CA GLU A 44 -5.11 7.96 -9.94
C GLU A 44 -6.13 8.56 -10.91
N ALA A 45 -7.24 7.87 -11.17
CA ALA A 45 -8.30 8.34 -12.05
C ALA A 45 -8.96 9.62 -11.53
N GLU A 46 -9.22 9.70 -10.20
CA GLU A 46 -9.78 10.90 -9.59
C GLU A 46 -8.78 12.06 -9.60
N LEU A 47 -7.51 11.82 -9.31
CA LEU A 47 -6.47 12.84 -9.41
C LEU A 47 -6.35 13.38 -10.84
N LEU A 48 -6.38 12.49 -11.84
CA LEU A 48 -6.35 12.86 -13.25
C LEU A 48 -7.58 13.67 -13.67
N ALA A 49 -8.78 13.28 -13.20
CA ALA A 49 -10.02 14.03 -13.42
C ALA A 49 -9.96 15.44 -12.80
N CYS A 50 -9.23 15.61 -11.70
CA CYS A 50 -8.95 16.89 -11.06
C CYS A 50 -7.79 17.68 -11.71
N GLY A 51 -7.20 17.20 -12.82
CA GLY A 51 -6.10 17.85 -13.52
C GLY A 51 -4.77 17.81 -12.75
N GLY A 52 -4.57 16.81 -11.88
CA GLY A 52 -3.38 16.69 -11.04
C GLY A 52 -3.43 17.51 -9.74
N ASP A 53 -4.54 18.20 -9.47
CA ASP A 53 -4.69 19.03 -8.28
C ASP A 53 -5.19 18.19 -7.09
N ALA A 54 -4.25 17.85 -6.19
CA ALA A 54 -4.51 17.05 -5.00
C ALA A 54 -5.54 17.70 -4.06
N THR A 55 -5.66 19.03 -4.07
CA THR A 55 -6.59 19.75 -3.17
C THR A 55 -8.05 19.57 -3.56
N LYS A 56 -8.30 19.21 -4.83
CA LYS A 56 -9.63 18.98 -5.39
C LYS A 56 -10.00 17.50 -5.47
N SER A 57 -9.03 16.62 -5.23
CA SER A 57 -9.25 15.19 -5.21
C SER A 57 -9.63 14.76 -3.79
N ALA A 58 -10.57 13.82 -3.68
CA ALA A 58 -10.86 13.21 -2.39
C ALA A 58 -9.68 12.36 -1.92
N LEU A 59 -9.44 12.33 -0.60
CA LEU A 59 -8.44 11.44 -0.02
C LEU A 59 -8.88 9.97 -0.18
N HIS A 60 -8.01 9.13 -0.71
CA HIS A 60 -8.21 7.68 -0.79
C HIS A 60 -7.39 6.99 0.29
N VAL A 61 -8.03 6.16 1.11
CA VAL A 61 -7.36 5.44 2.19
C VAL A 61 -7.23 3.97 1.82
N ILE A 62 -6.01 3.45 1.85
CA ILE A 62 -5.70 2.03 1.64
C ILE A 62 -5.16 1.46 2.95
N VAL A 63 -5.85 0.48 3.51
CA VAL A 63 -5.45 -0.20 4.74
C VAL A 63 -4.89 -1.57 4.37
N ILE A 64 -3.62 -1.79 4.68
CA ILE A 64 -2.92 -3.07 4.47
C ILE A 64 -2.81 -3.76 5.82
N ASP A 65 -3.55 -4.86 6.01
CA ASP A 65 -3.44 -5.68 7.21
C ASP A 65 -2.31 -6.71 7.08
N GLU A 66 -1.78 -7.16 8.22
CA GLU A 66 -0.64 -8.09 8.30
C GLU A 66 0.56 -7.62 7.46
N ILE A 67 0.85 -6.32 7.47
CA ILE A 67 1.89 -5.71 6.61
C ILE A 67 3.28 -6.38 6.77
N ASP A 68 3.53 -7.03 7.91
CA ASP A 68 4.73 -7.85 8.17
C ASP A 68 4.85 -9.09 7.26
N ALA A 69 3.78 -9.57 6.64
CA ALA A 69 3.84 -10.66 5.66
C ALA A 69 4.58 -10.27 4.37
N VAL A 70 4.48 -9.00 3.99
CA VAL A 70 5.10 -8.41 2.80
C VAL A 70 6.42 -7.74 3.14
N PHE A 71 6.51 -7.10 4.30
CA PHE A 71 7.62 -6.25 4.73
C PHE A 71 8.49 -6.86 5.85
N ARG A 72 8.77 -8.15 5.73
CA ARG A 72 9.64 -8.88 6.66
C ARG A 72 11.12 -8.50 6.44
N LYS A 73 11.89 -8.35 7.52
CA LYS A 73 13.36 -8.23 7.47
C LYS A 73 13.96 -9.29 6.54
N ARG A 74 14.90 -8.90 5.67
CA ARG A 74 15.68 -9.83 4.84
C ARG A 74 16.47 -10.78 5.74
N SER A 75 15.89 -11.92 6.11
CA SER A 75 16.65 -13.03 6.66
C SER A 75 17.54 -13.57 5.55
N ALA A 76 18.82 -13.82 5.87
CA ALA A 76 19.89 -14.26 4.96
C ALA A 76 19.68 -15.66 4.35
N SER A 77 18.46 -16.20 4.42
CA SER A 77 18.09 -17.51 3.91
C SER A 77 17.54 -17.34 2.50
N SER A 78 18.31 -17.80 1.52
CA SER A 78 17.99 -17.89 0.11
C SER A 78 16.73 -18.74 -0.12
N ASP A 79 15.57 -18.12 -0.04
CA ASP A 79 14.28 -18.75 -0.38
C ASP A 79 13.70 -18.08 -1.63
N SER A 80 13.29 -18.88 -2.61
CA SER A 80 12.79 -18.42 -3.91
C SER A 80 11.56 -17.51 -3.81
N GLY A 81 10.84 -17.55 -2.68
CA GLY A 81 9.73 -16.65 -2.35
C GLY A 81 10.15 -15.23 -1.94
N GLN A 82 11.44 -14.90 -1.78
CA GLN A 82 11.89 -13.52 -1.52
C GLN A 82 11.78 -12.63 -2.75
N VAL A 83 12.03 -13.16 -3.96
CA VAL A 83 12.06 -12.35 -5.18
C VAL A 83 10.66 -11.82 -5.52
N THR A 84 9.64 -12.67 -5.43
CA THR A 84 8.24 -12.26 -5.66
C THR A 84 7.76 -11.26 -4.61
N ARG A 85 8.12 -11.45 -3.34
CA ARG A 85 7.80 -10.49 -2.26
C ARG A 85 8.47 -9.14 -2.51
N ALA A 86 9.77 -9.12 -2.81
CA ALA A 86 10.50 -7.89 -3.08
C ALA A 86 9.95 -7.14 -4.30
N SER A 87 9.52 -7.85 -5.34
CA SER A 87 8.88 -7.26 -6.51
C SER A 87 7.56 -6.56 -6.18
N ALA A 88 6.69 -7.21 -5.38
CA ALA A 88 5.42 -6.62 -4.94
C ALA A 88 5.63 -5.41 -4.03
N VAL A 89 6.59 -5.49 -3.09
CA VAL A 89 7.01 -4.38 -2.23
C VAL A 89 7.47 -3.19 -3.07
N ASN A 90 8.39 -3.41 -4.00
CA ASN A 90 8.93 -2.34 -4.84
C ASN A 90 7.85 -1.67 -5.70
N GLN A 91 6.81 -2.42 -6.10
CA GLN A 91 5.70 -1.86 -6.85
C GLN A 91 4.76 -1.00 -6.00
N ILE A 92 4.53 -1.38 -4.75
CA ILE A 92 3.77 -0.53 -3.81
C ILE A 92 4.59 0.73 -3.51
N LEU A 93 5.89 0.58 -3.24
CA LEU A 93 6.78 1.72 -2.97
C LEU A 93 6.90 2.67 -4.17
N SER A 94 7.00 2.15 -5.39
CA SER A 94 7.07 3.01 -6.59
C SER A 94 5.78 3.78 -6.84
N LYS A 95 4.63 3.30 -6.36
CA LYS A 95 3.35 4.01 -6.40
C LYS A 95 3.20 5.07 -5.31
N LEU A 96 3.93 4.94 -4.21
CA LEU A 96 3.92 5.91 -3.09
C LEU A 96 4.98 7.01 -3.26
N ASP A 97 6.22 6.61 -3.56
CA ASP A 97 7.42 7.48 -3.52
C ASP A 97 7.95 7.84 -4.93
N GLY A 98 7.39 7.24 -5.99
CA GLY A 98 7.89 7.38 -7.35
C GLY A 98 7.44 8.64 -8.11
N VAL A 99 7.84 8.72 -9.38
CA VAL A 99 7.50 9.79 -10.35
C VAL A 99 5.98 9.91 -10.59
N ASP A 100 5.23 8.83 -10.32
CA ASP A 100 3.76 8.78 -10.36
C ASP A 100 3.12 8.87 -8.96
N SER A 101 3.78 9.53 -8.00
CA SER A 101 3.24 9.69 -6.64
C SER A 101 1.85 10.34 -6.70
N THR A 102 0.88 9.70 -6.06
CA THR A 102 -0.51 10.13 -6.04
C THR A 102 -0.78 10.82 -4.70
N PRO A 103 -0.64 12.15 -4.60
CA PRO A 103 -0.71 12.90 -3.33
C PRO A 103 -2.06 12.82 -2.60
N ASN A 104 -3.10 12.28 -3.25
CA ASN A 104 -4.42 12.06 -2.69
C ASN A 104 -4.59 10.66 -2.07
N ILE A 105 -3.50 9.93 -1.78
CA ILE A 105 -3.56 8.58 -1.18
C ILE A 105 -2.91 8.58 0.20
N LEU A 106 -3.58 7.93 1.16
CA LEU A 106 -3.05 7.58 2.48
C LEU A 106 -2.99 6.05 2.60
N VAL A 107 -1.80 5.49 2.80
CA VAL A 107 -1.62 4.07 3.10
C VAL A 107 -1.44 3.87 4.60
N ILE A 108 -2.22 2.95 5.18
CA ILE A 108 -2.17 2.57 6.59
C ILE A 108 -1.79 1.10 6.68
N GLY A 109 -0.58 0.82 7.17
CA GLY A 109 -0.14 -0.54 7.51
C GLY A 109 -0.59 -0.93 8.92
N MET A 110 -1.29 -2.07 9.06
CA MET A 110 -1.60 -2.70 10.33
C MET A 110 -0.78 -3.98 10.49
N THR A 111 -0.16 -4.19 11.65
CA THR A 111 0.56 -5.43 11.98
C THR A 111 0.37 -5.77 13.45
N ASN A 112 0.37 -7.07 13.73
CA ASN A 112 0.45 -7.60 15.11
C ASN A 112 1.90 -7.87 15.55
N ARG A 113 2.87 -7.73 14.64
CA ARG A 113 4.27 -8.15 14.81
C ARG A 113 5.25 -7.07 14.37
N LYS A 114 5.28 -5.96 15.10
CA LYS A 114 6.21 -4.84 14.82
C LYS A 114 7.69 -5.25 14.83
N ASP A 115 8.06 -6.34 15.52
CA ASP A 115 9.41 -6.89 15.60
C ASP A 115 9.95 -7.40 14.25
N LEU A 116 9.04 -7.79 13.35
CA LEU A 116 9.36 -8.35 12.05
C LEU A 116 9.53 -7.32 10.94
N LEU A 117 9.05 -6.08 11.16
CA LEU A 117 9.11 -5.03 10.16
C LEU A 117 10.55 -4.55 9.93
N ASP A 118 10.86 -4.31 8.65
CA ASP A 118 12.10 -3.64 8.26
C ASP A 118 12.07 -2.16 8.72
N GLU A 119 13.09 -1.73 9.45
CA GLU A 119 13.21 -0.34 9.93
C GLU A 119 13.37 0.65 8.76
N ALA A 120 13.77 0.19 7.57
CA ALA A 120 13.83 1.04 6.38
C ALA A 120 12.47 1.67 6.02
N LEU A 121 11.36 0.99 6.33
CA LEU A 121 10.00 1.43 6.05
C LEU A 121 9.43 2.36 7.13
N LEU A 122 10.07 2.38 8.29
CA LEU A 122 9.69 3.26 9.40
C LEU A 122 10.34 4.64 9.27
N ARG A 123 11.14 4.87 8.22
CA ARG A 123 11.77 6.18 8.00
C ARG A 123 10.71 7.17 7.51
N PRO A 124 10.65 8.38 8.09
CA PRO A 124 9.77 9.42 7.57
C PRO A 124 10.20 9.81 6.15
N GLY A 125 9.24 9.83 5.22
CA GLY A 125 9.47 10.24 3.83
C GLY A 125 9.43 9.11 2.80
N VAL A 126 9.17 7.87 3.22
CA VAL A 126 8.67 6.77 2.37
C VAL A 126 7.16 6.59 2.54
#